data_AF-A0A5B8XS75-F1
#
_entry.id   AF-A0A5B8XS75-F1
#
_cell.length_a   1.000
_cell.length_b   1.000
_cell.length_c   1.000
_cell.angle_alpha   90.00
_cell.angle_beta   90.00
_cell.angle_gamma   90.00
#
_symmetry.space_group_name_H-M   'P 1'
#
loop_
_entity.id
_entity.type
_entity.pdbx_description
1 polymer ?
#
loop_
_entity_poly.entity_id
_entity_poly.type
_entity_poly.pdbx_seq_one_letter_code
_entity_poly.pdbx_strand_id
1 'polypeptide(L)' 'MTDRQELKDIFGHFDGDHNGRIDCEEFKRLMKALDADLSGEELDIGFDIIDSDDNGTIDFEEFIQWWTNR' A
#
# COMPACT_ATOMS: atom_id res chain seq x y z
N MET A 1 12.57 -13.06 -6.86
CA MET A 1 11.28 -13.24 -7.55
C MET A 1 10.25 -13.23 -6.44
N THR A 2 9.63 -12.10 -6.18
CA THR A 2 8.50 -12.07 -5.25
C THR A 2 7.33 -12.65 -6.01
N ASP A 3 6.82 -13.80 -5.57
CA ASP A 3 5.72 -14.44 -6.25
C ASP A 3 4.48 -13.55 -6.10
N ARG A 4 3.73 -13.34 -7.20
CA ARG A 4 2.46 -12.61 -7.19
C ARG A 4 1.51 -13.10 -6.09
N GLN A 5 1.66 -14.37 -5.70
CA GLN A 5 0.93 -15.00 -4.61
C GLN A 5 1.29 -14.40 -3.24
N GLU A 6 2.58 -14.20 -2.94
CA GLU A 6 3.03 -13.58 -1.69
C GLU A 6 2.60 -12.13 -1.63
N LEU A 7 2.72 -11.39 -2.74
CA LEU A 7 2.24 -10.01 -2.81
C LEU A 7 0.73 -9.93 -2.60
N LYS A 8 -0.03 -10.93 -3.06
CA LYS A 8 -1.48 -10.99 -2.84
C LYS A 8 -1.86 -11.33 -1.42
N ASP A 9 -1.08 -12.18 -0.75
CA ASP A 9 -1.28 -12.52 0.66
C ASP A 9 -0.96 -11.31 1.56
N ILE A 10 0.16 -10.63 1.26
CA ILE A 10 0.58 -9.38 1.90
C ILE A 10 -0.46 -8.28 1.65
N PHE A 11 -0.89 -8.10 0.40
CA PHE A 11 -1.91 -7.12 0.04
C PHE A 11 -3.24 -7.41 0.75
N GLY A 12 -3.70 -8.67 0.76
CA GLY A 12 -4.91 -9.07 1.47
C GLY A 12 -4.80 -8.97 3.00
N HIS A 13 -3.59 -8.93 3.55
CA HIS A 13 -3.37 -8.63 4.97
C HIS A 13 -3.62 -7.15 5.27
N PHE A 14 -3.41 -6.28 4.29
CA PHE A 14 -3.49 -4.83 4.44
C PHE A 14 -4.85 -4.26 4.00
N ASP A 15 -5.40 -4.81 2.92
CA ASP A 15 -6.76 -4.60 2.42
C ASP A 15 -7.75 -5.24 3.41
N GLY A 16 -8.17 -4.43 4.39
CA GLY A 16 -8.95 -4.85 5.55
C GLY A 16 -10.44 -4.98 5.26
N ASP A 17 -10.92 -4.31 4.21
CA ASP A 17 -12.29 -4.46 3.71
C ASP A 17 -12.39 -5.46 2.53
N HIS A 18 -11.25 -5.95 2.04
CA HIS A 18 -11.13 -6.89 0.91
C HIS A 18 -11.75 -6.34 -0.38
N ASN A 19 -11.65 -5.04 -0.60
CA ASN A 19 -12.17 -4.39 -1.80
C ASN A 19 -11.22 -4.53 -3.01
N GLY A 20 -10.00 -5.05 -2.80
CA GLY A 20 -8.98 -5.24 -3.82
C GLY A 20 -8.10 -4.01 -4.07
N ARG A 21 -8.16 -3.02 -3.19
CA ARG A 21 -7.47 -1.72 -3.19
C ARG A 21 -7.06 -1.40 -1.75
N ILE A 22 -6.02 -0.60 -1.55
CA ILE A 22 -5.64 -0.10 -0.23
C ILE A 22 -5.91 1.39 -0.21
N ASP A 23 -6.89 1.82 0.58
CA ASP A 23 -7.15 3.25 0.72
C ASP A 23 -6.15 3.93 1.67
N CYS A 24 -6.18 5.26 1.67
CA CYS A 24 -5.25 6.06 2.47
C CYS A 24 -5.40 5.80 3.99
N GLU A 25 -6.59 5.41 4.49
CA GLU A 25 -6.77 5.03 5.90
C GLU A 25 -6.17 3.67 6.21
N GLU A 26 -6.35 2.69 5.32
CA GLU A 26 -5.76 1.36 5.42
C GLU A 26 -4.23 1.41 5.35
N PHE A 27 -3.67 2.21 4.44
CA PHE A 27 -2.24 2.45 4.35
C PHE A 27 -1.68 3.10 5.63
N LYS A 28 -2.40 4.08 6.20
CA LYS A 28 -2.02 4.71 7.49
C LYS A 28 -2.04 3.70 8.64
N ARG A 29 -3.01 2.78 8.67
CA ARG A 29 -3.06 1.70 9.67
C ARG A 29 -1.90 0.72 9.49
N LEU A 30 -1.58 0.37 8.26
CA LEU A 30 -0.44 -0.47 7.92
C LEU A 30 0.87 0.13 8.44
N MET A 31 1.15 1.37 8.10
CA MET A 31 2.39 2.04 8.49
C MET A 31 2.52 2.13 10.02
N LYS A 32 1.42 2.37 10.72
CA LYS A 32 1.37 2.26 12.19
C LYS A 32 1.64 0.84 12.70
N ALA A 33 1.10 -0.19 12.03
CA ALA A 33 1.32 -1.59 12.41
C ALA A 33 2.77 -2.05 12.18
N LEU A 34 3.46 -1.44 11.22
CA LEU A 34 4.89 -1.67 10.94
C LEU A 34 5.83 -0.90 11.89
N ASP A 35 5.29 -0.20 12.90
CA ASP A 35 6.04 0.65 13.84
C ASP A 35 6.84 1.76 13.11
N ALA A 36 6.41 2.12 11.90
CA ALA A 36 6.98 3.25 11.18
C ALA A 36 6.40 4.52 11.79
N ASP A 37 7.20 5.23 12.59
CA ASP A 37 6.88 6.54 13.15
C ASP A 37 6.96 7.61 12.04
N LEU A 38 6.08 7.48 11.05
CA LEU A 38 5.94 8.42 9.94
C LEU A 38 4.87 9.45 10.30
N SER A 39 5.19 10.72 10.07
CA SER A 39 4.21 11.79 10.24
C SER A 39 3.12 11.69 9.17
N GLY A 40 1.93 12.24 9.45
CA GLY A 40 0.80 12.22 8.50
C GLY A 40 1.17 12.74 7.11
N GLU A 41 2.06 13.74 7.03
CA GLU A 41 2.63 14.26 5.78
C GLU A 41 3.55 13.26 5.06
N GLU A 42 4.41 12.52 5.78
CA GLU A 42 5.27 11.51 5.15
C GLU A 42 4.47 10.31 4.65
N LEU A 43 3.38 9.98 5.33
CA LEU A 43 2.43 8.96 4.86
C LEU A 43 1.74 9.41 3.58
N ASP A 44 1.32 10.67 3.51
CA ASP A 44 0.71 11.26 2.32
C ASP A 44 1.70 11.23 1.14
N ILE A 45 2.94 11.67 1.36
CA ILE A 45 3.99 11.66 0.33
C ILE A 45 4.31 10.22 -0.10
N GLY A 46 4.42 9.29 0.84
CA GLY A 46 4.68 7.88 0.53
C GLY A 46 3.53 7.25 -0.24
N PHE A 47 2.30 7.63 0.08
CA PHE A 47 1.10 7.19 -0.63
C PHE A 47 1.07 7.75 -2.06
N ASP A 48 1.30 9.05 -2.24
CA ASP A 48 1.34 9.76 -3.53
C ASP A 48 2.43 9.21 -4.47
N ILE A 49 3.54 8.72 -3.92
CA ILE A 49 4.59 8.05 -4.72
C ILE A 49 4.13 6.69 -5.25
N ILE A 50 3.21 6.01 -4.56
CA ILE A 50 2.70 4.69 -4.95
C ILE A 50 1.48 4.84 -5.85
N ASP A 51 0.55 5.72 -5.46
CA ASP A 51 -0.68 6.08 -6.18
C ASP A 51 -0.34 6.89 -7.43
N SER A 52 -0.02 6.18 -8.50
CA SER A 52 0.44 6.78 -9.76
C SER A 52 -0.71 7.28 -10.61
N ASP A 53 -1.93 6.79 -10.37
CA ASP A 53 -3.14 7.25 -11.04
C ASP A 53 -3.92 8.32 -10.26
N ASP A 54 -3.43 8.69 -9.07
CA ASP A 54 -3.96 9.77 -8.21
C ASP A 54 -5.45 9.53 -7.89
N ASN A 55 -5.82 8.25 -7.73
CA ASN A 55 -7.20 7.85 -7.52
C ASN A 55 -7.58 7.86 -6.01
N GLY A 56 -6.59 8.02 -5.13
CA GLY A 56 -6.73 8.00 -3.68
C GLY A 56 -6.74 6.61 -3.06
N THR A 57 -6.42 5.57 -3.84
CA THR A 57 -6.35 4.16 -3.44
C THR A 57 -5.25 3.43 -4.22
N ILE A 58 -4.46 2.62 -3.52
CA ILE A 58 -3.40 1.81 -4.15
C ILE A 58 -4.03 0.53 -4.70
N ASP A 59 -4.03 0.39 -6.02
CA ASP A 59 -4.45 -0.84 -6.67
C ASP A 59 -3.40 -1.95 -6.52
N PHE A 60 -3.82 -3.21 -6.66
CA PHE A 60 -2.90 -4.35 -6.60
C PHE A 60 -1.75 -4.25 -7.62
N GLU A 61 -2.00 -3.66 -8.80
CA GLU A 61 -0.96 -3.44 -9.81
C GLU A 61 0.08 -2.41 -9.37
N GLU A 62 -0.36 -1.30 -8.76
CA GLU A 62 0.51 -0.24 -8.25
C GLU A 62 1.36 -0.73 -7.07
N PHE A 63 0.75 -1.52 -6.18
CA PHE A 63 1.48 -2.16 -5.09
C PHE A 63 2.59 -3.09 -5.60
N ILE A 64 2.31 -3.92 -6.60
CA ILE A 64 3.32 -4.79 -7.21
C ILE A 64 4.41 -3.96 -7.89
N GLN A 65 4.04 -2.93 -8.65
CA GLN A 65 4.99 -2.04 -9.32
C GLN A 65 5.95 -1.44 -8.29
N TRP A 66 5.42 -0.83 -7.23
CA TRP A 66 6.21 -0.24 -6.16
C TRP A 66 7.11 -1.28 -5.47
N TRP A 67 6.58 -2.44 -5.10
CA TRP A 67 7.35 -3.49 -4.41
C TRP A 67 8.46 -4.09 -5.29
N THR A 68 8.22 -4.17 -6.60
CA THR A 68 9.18 -4.73 -7.57
C THR A 68 10.21 -3.70 -8.01
N ASN A 69 9.88 -2.41 -7.99
CA ASN A 69 10.73 -1.30 -8.40
C ASN A 69 11.66 -0.82 -7.26
N ARG A 70 12.14 -1.77 -6.44
CA ARG A 70 13.09 -1.56 -5.33
C ARG A 70 14.51 -1.93 -5.72
#